data_AF-A0A0T6UWA9-F1
#
_entry.id   AF-A0A0T6UWA9-F1
#
_cell.length_a   1.000
_cell.length_b   1.000
_cell.length_c   1.000
_cell.angle_alpha   90.00
_cell.angle_beta   90.00
_cell.angle_gamma   90.00
#
_symmetry.space_group_name_H-M   'P 1'
#
loop_
_entity.id
_entity.type
_entity.pdbx_description
1 polymer ?
#
loop_
_entity_poly.entity_id
_entity_poly.type
_entity_poly.pdbx_seq_one_letter_code
_entity_poly.pdbx_strand_id
1 'polypeptide(L)' 'MKYVTGEEIKVGDQVRVDAGDLGVVVGIIETNSYSHGYSADDWAYLKTGLLILTKDSGLLHYPELDEEIELIARDI' A
#
# COMPACT_ATOMS: atom_id res chain seq x y z
N MET A 1 -4.12 -8.62 -4.07
CA MET A 1 -4.84 -8.03 -2.92
C MET A 1 -6.03 -7.18 -3.34
N LYS A 2 -7.11 -7.15 -2.54
CA LYS A 2 -8.32 -6.34 -2.75
C LYS A 2 -8.74 -5.69 -1.43
N TYR A 3 -9.22 -4.45 -1.44
CA TYR A 3 -9.85 -3.81 -0.28
C TYR A 3 -11.08 -4.60 0.20
N VAL A 4 -11.54 -4.33 1.43
CA VAL A 4 -12.78 -4.90 1.99
C VAL A 4 -14.00 -4.62 1.10
N THR A 5 -13.98 -3.50 0.36
CA THR A 5 -15.01 -3.13 -0.63
C THR A 5 -14.98 -4.01 -1.90
N GLY A 6 -13.97 -4.86 -2.06
CA GLY A 6 -13.78 -5.77 -3.20
C GLY A 6 -12.96 -5.18 -4.35
N GLU A 7 -12.56 -3.90 -4.25
CA GLU A 7 -11.75 -3.21 -5.24
C GLU A 7 -10.29 -3.70 -5.21
N GLU A 8 -9.69 -3.92 -6.38
CA GLU A 8 -8.26 -4.25 -6.45
C GLU A 8 -7.41 -3.06 -6.03
N ILE A 9 -6.36 -3.36 -5.28
CA ILE A 9 -5.39 -2.35 -4.81
C ILE A 9 -4.43 -2.00 -5.94
N LYS A 10 -4.13 -0.70 -6.07
CA LYS A 10 -3.22 -0.18 -7.07
C LYS A 10 -2.19 0.73 -6.43
N VAL A 11 -0.99 0.73 -7.02
CA VAL A 11 0.03 1.72 -6.71
C VAL A 11 -0.52 3.11 -7.05
N GLY A 12 -0.37 4.05 -6.13
CA GLY A 12 -0.91 5.41 -6.22
C GLY A 12 -2.25 5.60 -5.50
N ASP A 13 -2.88 4.53 -5.00
CA ASP A 13 -4.10 4.66 -4.19
C ASP A 13 -3.83 5.49 -2.94
N GLN A 14 -4.70 6.46 -2.68
CA GLN A 14 -4.77 7.16 -1.41
C GLN A 14 -5.62 6.36 -0.45
N VAL A 15 -5.03 6.00 0.68
CA VAL A 15 -5.65 5.14 1.69
C VAL A 15 -5.63 5.80 3.06
N ARG A 16 -6.58 5.41 3.90
CA ARG A 16 -6.50 5.61 5.33
C ARG A 16 -6.05 4.30 5.96
N VAL A 17 -5.11 4.41 6.90
CA VAL A 17 -4.60 3.28 7.68
C VAL A 17 -4.91 3.50 9.16
N ASP A 18 -4.44 2.58 10.00
CA ASP A 18 -4.55 2.61 11.46
C ASP A 18 -4.47 4.01 12.08
N ALA A 19 -5.28 4.22 13.12
CA ALA A 19 -5.41 5.49 13.84
C ALA A 19 -5.84 6.69 12.97
N GLY A 20 -6.28 6.45 11.73
CA GLY A 20 -6.77 7.48 10.82
C GLY A 20 -5.68 8.22 10.04
N ASP A 21 -4.43 7.73 10.05
CA ASP A 21 -3.34 8.31 9.26
C ASP A 21 -3.62 8.12 7.76
N LEU A 22 -3.22 9.09 6.95
CA LEU A 22 -3.39 9.07 5.51
C LEU A 22 -2.09 8.63 4.86
N GLY A 23 -2.20 7.72 3.89
CA GLY A 23 -1.06 7.24 3.14
C GLY A 23 -1.34 7.00 1.68
N VAL A 24 -0.27 6.67 0.97
CA VAL A 24 -0.31 6.31 -0.44
C VAL A 24 0.32 4.95 -0.62
N VAL A 25 -0.35 4.06 -1.36
CA VAL A 25 0.24 2.77 -1.76
C VAL A 25 1.39 3.03 -2.72
N VAL A 26 2.61 2.78 -2.29
CA VAL A 26 3.84 2.96 -3.07
C VAL A 26 4.43 1.65 -3.58
N GLY A 27 3.94 0.51 -3.08
CA GLY A 27 4.40 -0.80 -3.55
C GLY A 27 3.40 -1.92 -3.27
N ILE A 28 3.32 -2.88 -4.19
CA ILE A 28 2.58 -4.13 -4.08
C ILE A 28 3.58 -5.24 -4.43
N ILE A 29 4.02 -5.97 -3.40
CA ILE A 29 5.12 -6.92 -3.53
C ILE A 29 4.71 -8.14 -4.36
N GLU A 30 3.50 -8.66 -4.17
CA GLU A 30 2.98 -9.82 -4.91
C GLU A 30 2.96 -9.62 -6.43
N THR A 31 2.64 -8.41 -6.89
CA THR A 31 2.52 -8.08 -8.31
C THR A 31 3.76 -7.39 -8.86
N ASN A 32 4.81 -7.23 -8.04
CA ASN A 32 6.03 -6.52 -8.39
C ASN A 32 5.77 -5.08 -8.90
N SER A 33 4.77 -4.41 -8.33
CA SER A 33 4.34 -3.07 -8.76
C SER A 33 4.80 -2.03 -7.76
N TYR A 34 5.56 -1.02 -8.20
CA TYR A 34 6.12 0.00 -7.32
C TYR A 34 6.01 1.39 -7.94
N SER A 35 5.87 2.42 -7.09
CA SER A 35 5.91 3.82 -7.51
C SER A 35 7.35 4.26 -7.78
N HIS A 36 7.51 5.43 -8.40
CA HIS A 36 8.84 5.95 -8.71
C HIS A 36 9.68 6.15 -7.44
N GLY A 37 10.91 5.62 -7.44
CA GLY A 37 11.82 5.66 -6.30
C GLY A 37 11.76 4.43 -5.40
N TYR A 38 10.86 3.47 -5.68
CA TYR A 38 10.78 2.18 -4.99
C TYR A 38 11.10 1.06 -5.97
N SER A 39 11.83 0.03 -5.52
CA SER A 39 12.23 -1.09 -6.37
C SER A 39 11.96 -2.44 -5.71
N ALA A 40 11.80 -3.46 -6.54
CA ALA A 40 11.63 -4.82 -6.06
C ALA A 40 12.82 -5.32 -5.23
N ASP A 41 14.05 -5.00 -5.66
CA ASP A 41 15.28 -5.46 -5.01
C ASP A 41 15.36 -5.01 -3.55
N ASP A 42 14.87 -3.81 -3.24
CA ASP A 42 14.86 -3.27 -1.88
C ASP A 42 13.89 -4.01 -0.95
N TRP A 43 12.84 -4.64 -1.49
CA TRP A 43 11.72 -5.19 -0.72
C TRP A 43 11.46 -6.67 -0.95
N ALA A 44 12.19 -7.32 -1.87
CA ALA A 44 11.98 -8.72 -2.24
C ALA A 44 12.09 -9.68 -1.05
N TYR A 45 12.90 -9.34 -0.04
CA TYR A 45 13.07 -10.14 1.17
C TYR A 45 11.78 -10.24 2.01
N LEU A 46 10.85 -9.30 1.87
CA LEU A 46 9.54 -9.30 2.54
C LEU A 46 8.55 -10.28 1.92
N LYS A 47 8.79 -10.71 0.67
CA LYS A 47 8.04 -11.71 -0.12
C LYS A 47 6.60 -11.36 -0.50
N THR A 48 5.84 -10.70 0.36
CA THR A 48 4.44 -10.34 0.13
C THR A 48 4.06 -9.06 0.87
N GLY A 49 2.95 -8.46 0.46
CA GLY A 49 2.32 -7.34 1.16
C GLY A 49 2.36 -6.03 0.38
N LEU A 50 1.91 -4.99 1.09
CA LEU A 50 1.83 -3.62 0.61
C LEU A 50 2.88 -2.75 1.28
N LEU A 51 3.36 -1.77 0.54
CA LEU A 51 4.14 -0.66 1.07
C LEU A 51 3.27 0.58 0.98
N ILE A 52 3.02 1.21 2.13
CA ILE A 52 2.21 2.43 2.24
C ILE A 52 3.10 3.51 2.82
N LEU A 53 3.27 4.59 2.07
CA LEU A 53 3.91 5.80 2.58
C LEU A 53 2.85 6.66 3.25
N THR A 54 2.85 6.69 4.58
CA THR A 54 1.96 7.53 5.37
C THR A 54 2.56 8.91 5.61
N LYS A 55 1.69 9.87 5.91
CA LYS A 55 2.08 11.26 6.11
C LYS A 55 2.84 11.45 7.43
N ASP A 56 2.42 10.79 8.50
CA ASP A 56 2.95 11.01 9.84
C ASP A 56 3.95 9.94 10.29
N SER A 57 3.81 8.69 9.81
CA SER A 57 4.60 7.54 10.25
C SER A 57 5.67 7.06 9.26
N GLY A 58 5.69 7.63 8.05
CA GLY A 58 6.65 7.25 7.01
C GLY A 58 6.25 5.97 6.28
N LEU A 59 7.23 5.14 5.91
CA LEU A 59 6.96 3.94 5.12
C LEU A 59 6.59 2.76 6.01
N LEU A 60 5.38 2.24 5.82
CA LEU A 60 4.84 1.08 6.52
C LEU A 60 4.73 -0.12 5.58
N HIS A 61 5.00 -1.31 6.11
CA HIS A 61 4.80 -2.59 5.43
C HIS A 61 3.61 -3.32 6.05
N TYR A 62 2.67 -3.71 5.21
CA TYR A 62 1.50 -4.52 5.57
C TYR A 62 1.62 -5.88 4.88
N PRO A 63 2.05 -6.95 5.58
CA PRO A 63 2.29 -8.28 4.99
C PRO A 63 1.03 -8.90 4.37
N GLU A 64 -0.11 -8.64 4.99
CA GLU A 64 -1.43 -9.06 4.56
C GLU A 64 -2.35 -7.84 4.50
N LEU A 65 -3.50 -7.99 3.86
CA LEU A 65 -4.45 -6.90 3.84
C LEU A 65 -5.11 -6.75 5.20
N ASP A 66 -4.86 -5.63 5.86
CA ASP A 66 -5.60 -5.29 7.07
C ASP A 66 -6.99 -4.78 6.71
N GLU A 67 -8.01 -5.17 7.47
CA GLU A 67 -9.39 -4.69 7.30
C GLU A 67 -9.49 -3.19 7.61
N GLU A 68 -8.50 -2.64 8.32
CA GLU A 68 -8.41 -1.22 8.69
C GLU A 68 -7.85 -0.33 7.55
N ILE A 69 -7.44 -0.92 6.41
CA ILE A 69 -6.98 -0.15 5.24
C ILE A 69 -8.17 0.21 4.34
N GLU A 70 -8.53 1.49 4.35
CA GLU A 70 -9.65 2.04 3.57
C GLU A 70 -9.16 2.81 2.34
N LEU A 71 -9.70 2.52 1.16
CA LEU A 71 -9.48 3.34 -0.04
C LEU A 71 -10.22 4.68 0.09
N ILE A 72 -9.48 5.78 -0.04
CA ILE A 72 -10.01 7.15 0.05
C ILE A 72 -10.17 7.76 -1.34
N ALA A 73 -9.14 7.63 -2.19
CA ALA A 73 -9.18 8.15 -3.55
C ALA A 73 -8.20 7.42 -4.48
N ARG A 74 -8.49 7.48 -5.76
CA ARG A 74 -7.62 7.02 -6.85
C ARG A 74 -7.75 8.04 -7.97
N ASP A 75 -6.63 8.64 -8.38
CA ASP A 75 -6.59 9.46 -9.58
C ASP A 75 -6.67 8.51 -10.78
N ILE A 76 -7.70 8.67 -11.63
CA ILE A 76 -8.01 7.81 -12.79
C ILE A 76 -7.52 8.47 -14.06
#